data_AF-A0A7S1HCV6-F1
#
_entry.id   AF-A0A7S1HCV6-F1
#
_cell.length_a   1.000
_cell.length_b   1.000
_cell.length_c   1.000
_cell.angle_alpha   90.00
_cell.angle_beta   90.00
_cell.angle_gamma   90.00
#
_symmetry.space_group_name_H-M   'P 1'
#
loop_
_entity.id
_entity.type
_entity.pdbx_description
1 polymer ?
#
loop_
_entity_poly.entity_id
_entity_poly.type
_entity_poly.pdbx_seq_one_letter_code
_entity_poly.pdbx_strand_id
1 'polypeptide(L)'
;AHPGEPFPMAVALGADPATILGAVTPVPDSLSEYQFAGLLRGSRTELVNTGVGRDQPLQAPASAEIVLEGHIPPASSGYSGVSERGVPLKEKGGYLHALEGPFGDHTGYYNEQDWFPVFEVSRQTQRTNPIYHS
;
A
#
# COMPACT_ATOMS: atom_id res chain seq x y z
N ALA A 1 -8.00 -17.29 -6.49
CA ALA A 1 -7.90 -16.00 -7.20
C ALA A 1 -9.30 -15.40 -7.28
N HIS A 2 -9.45 -14.08 -7.12
CA HIS A 2 -10.73 -13.37 -7.08
C HIS A 2 -10.82 -12.33 -8.21
N PRO A 3 -11.02 -12.76 -9.48
CA PRO A 3 -11.07 -11.84 -10.60
C PRO A 3 -12.26 -10.89 -10.50
N GLY A 4 -12.06 -9.62 -10.82
CA GLY A 4 -13.13 -8.61 -10.87
C GLY A 4 -13.59 -8.10 -9.50
N GLU A 5 -12.98 -8.55 -8.41
CA GLU A 5 -13.25 -8.02 -7.07
C GLU A 5 -12.18 -6.97 -6.69
N PRO A 6 -12.55 -5.88 -5.98
CA PRO A 6 -11.58 -4.94 -5.44
C PRO A 6 -10.50 -5.64 -4.59
N PHE A 7 -9.24 -5.28 -4.78
CA PHE A 7 -8.14 -5.86 -4.02
C PHE A 7 -7.85 -5.00 -2.77
N PRO A 8 -8.10 -5.48 -1.55
CA PRO A 8 -7.95 -4.68 -0.35
C PRO A 8 -6.48 -4.34 -0.07
N MET A 9 -6.23 -3.11 0.35
CA MET A 9 -4.91 -2.60 0.69
C MET A 9 -4.95 -1.68 1.91
N ALA A 10 -3.90 -1.76 2.72
CA ALA A 10 -3.63 -0.82 3.79
C ALA A 10 -2.17 -0.37 3.71
N VAL A 11 -1.92 0.93 3.90
CA VAL A 11 -0.59 1.54 3.92
C VAL A 11 -0.39 2.22 5.25
N ALA A 12 0.63 1.80 6.00
CA ALA A 12 0.99 2.40 7.28
C ALA A 12 2.19 3.34 7.11
N LEU A 13 2.03 4.59 7.53
CA LEU A 13 3.06 5.63 7.53
C LEU A 13 3.46 5.95 8.97
N GLY A 14 4.77 6.12 9.20
CA GLY A 14 5.30 6.36 10.55
C GLY A 14 5.11 5.16 11.49
N ALA A 15 5.24 3.93 10.98
CA ALA A 15 5.36 2.76 11.84
C ALA A 15 6.64 2.82 12.67
N ASP A 16 6.72 1.99 13.71
CA ASP A 16 7.94 1.91 14.51
C ASP A 16 9.18 1.47 13.67
N PRO A 17 10.40 1.83 14.10
CA PRO A 17 11.60 1.63 13.28
C PRO A 17 11.89 0.17 12.92
N ALA A 18 11.63 -0.78 13.84
CA ALA A 18 11.88 -2.19 13.58
C ALA A 18 10.93 -2.76 12.52
N THR A 19 9.68 -2.29 12.44
CA THR A 19 8.73 -2.68 11.39
C THR A 19 9.19 -2.16 10.03
N ILE A 20 9.62 -0.89 9.97
CA ILE A 20 10.13 -0.30 8.71
C ILE A 20 11.37 -1.05 8.23
N LEU A 21 12.32 -1.33 9.13
CA LEU A 21 13.52 -2.11 8.80
C LEU A 21 13.16 -3.55 8.39
N GLY A 22 12.18 -4.16 9.03
CA GLY A 22 11.71 -5.50 8.67
C GLY A 22 11.11 -5.56 7.26
N ALA A 23 10.35 -4.53 6.86
CA ALA A 23 9.71 -4.45 5.55
C ALA A 23 10.70 -4.31 4.37
N VAL A 24 11.89 -3.75 4.62
CA VAL A 24 12.95 -3.61 3.59
C VAL A 24 13.99 -4.73 3.64
N THR A 25 13.99 -5.52 4.72
CA THR A 25 14.93 -6.63 4.86
C THR A 25 14.45 -7.80 4.00
N PRO A 26 15.30 -8.39 3.14
CA PRO A 26 14.91 -9.57 2.38
C PRO A 26 14.75 -10.76 3.33
N VAL A 27 13.51 -11.09 3.67
CA VAL A 27 13.14 -12.27 4.47
C VAL A 27 12.50 -13.34 3.58
N PRO A 28 12.57 -14.64 3.95
CA PRO A 28 11.89 -15.69 3.19
C PRO A 28 10.37 -15.53 3.24
N ASP A 29 9.66 -15.88 2.17
CA ASP A 29 8.18 -15.84 2.09
C ASP A 29 7.45 -16.61 3.21
N SER A 30 8.13 -17.59 3.82
CA SER A 30 7.61 -18.37 4.94
C SER A 30 7.67 -17.63 6.30
N LEU A 31 8.31 -16.47 6.35
CA LEU A 31 8.47 -15.64 7.53
C LEU A 31 7.87 -14.26 7.28
N SER A 32 6.88 -13.86 8.09
CA SER A 32 6.34 -12.51 7.98
C SER A 32 7.36 -11.47 8.43
N GLU A 33 7.40 -10.33 7.72
CA GLU A 33 8.17 -9.16 8.08
C GLU A 33 7.82 -8.65 9.48
N TYR A 34 6.58 -8.81 9.95
CA TYR A 34 6.20 -8.49 11.33
C TYR A 34 6.87 -9.40 12.36
N GLN A 35 7.04 -10.69 12.04
CA GLN A 35 7.76 -11.63 12.91
C GLN A 35 9.25 -11.30 12.95
N PHE A 36 9.84 -10.97 11.80
CA PHE A 36 11.22 -10.53 11.73
C PHE A 36 11.45 -9.21 12.48
N ALA A 37 10.57 -8.22 12.30
CA ALA A 37 10.58 -6.98 13.07
C ALA A 37 10.48 -7.24 14.58
N GLY A 38 9.70 -8.24 15.00
CA GLY A 38 9.61 -8.63 16.40
C GLY A 38 10.91 -9.22 16.96
N LEU A 39 11.67 -9.97 16.16
CA LEU A 39 13.01 -10.47 16.53
C LEU A 39 13.99 -9.30 16.72
N LEU A 40 13.98 -8.33 15.80
CA LEU A 40 14.81 -7.12 15.89
C LEU A 40 14.47 -6.28 17.13
N ARG A 41 13.18 -6.15 17.45
CA ARG A 41 12.66 -5.38 18.59
C ARG A 41 12.80 -6.11 19.94
N GLY A 42 12.97 -7.43 19.93
CA GLY A 42 12.95 -8.27 21.13
C GLY A 42 11.55 -8.50 21.73
N SER A 43 10.48 -8.13 21.02
CA SER A 43 9.08 -8.31 21.44
C SER A 43 8.15 -8.36 20.23
N ARG A 44 6.96 -8.94 20.39
CA ARG A 44 5.99 -9.05 19.29
C ARG A 44 5.57 -7.67 18.80
N THR A 45 5.47 -7.50 17.48
CA THR A 45 4.88 -6.30 16.88
C THR A 45 3.40 -6.21 17.26
N GLU A 46 2.98 -5.06 17.78
CA GLU A 46 1.58 -4.79 18.12
C GLU A 46 0.80 -4.41 16.87
N LEU A 47 -0.26 -5.16 16.60
CA LEU A 47 -1.07 -5.03 15.39
C LEU A 47 -2.52 -4.69 15.75
N VAL A 48 -3.17 -3.92 14.87
CA VAL A 48 -4.59 -3.63 14.92
C VAL A 48 -5.24 -4.01 13.60
N ASN A 49 -6.48 -4.50 13.66
CA ASN A 49 -7.26 -4.78 12.47
C ASN A 49 -7.64 -3.46 11.78
N THR A 50 -7.46 -3.42 10.47
CA THR A 50 -7.99 -2.34 9.63
C THR A 50 -9.48 -2.58 9.35
N GLY A 51 -10.14 -1.63 8.70
CA GLY A 51 -11.49 -1.77 8.19
C GLY A 51 -11.58 -2.45 6.82
N VAL A 52 -10.45 -2.85 6.22
CA VAL A 52 -10.37 -3.48 4.90
C VAL A 52 -9.78 -4.88 4.98
N GLY A 53 -10.24 -5.78 4.12
CA GLY A 53 -9.84 -7.19 4.12
C GLY A 53 -10.73 -7.99 3.19
N ARG A 54 -10.47 -9.30 3.09
CA ARG A 54 -11.37 -10.25 2.42
C ARG A 54 -12.08 -11.10 3.46
N ASP A 55 -11.52 -12.28 3.74
CA ASP A 55 -12.04 -13.21 4.75
C ASP A 55 -11.67 -12.76 6.18
N GLN A 56 -10.55 -12.05 6.31
CA GLN A 56 -10.07 -11.46 7.55
C GLN A 56 -9.60 -10.03 7.27
N PRO A 57 -9.70 -9.12 8.27
CA PRO A 57 -9.12 -7.79 8.17
C PRO A 57 -7.62 -7.86 7.92
N LEU A 58 -7.11 -6.95 7.09
CA LEU A 58 -5.68 -6.67 7.07
C LEU A 58 -5.26 -6.10 8.43
N GLN A 59 -3.97 -6.23 8.74
CA GLN A 59 -3.42 -5.75 10.00
C GLN A 59 -2.35 -4.70 9.74
N ALA A 60 -2.41 -3.60 10.49
CA ALA A 60 -1.42 -2.53 10.48
C ALA A 60 -0.75 -2.42 11.86
N PRO A 61 0.48 -1.87 11.95
CA PRO A 61 1.11 -1.57 13.23
C PRO A 61 0.24 -0.62 14.05
N ALA A 62 -0.10 -0.99 15.28
CA ALA A 62 -0.96 -0.18 16.15
C ALA A 62 -0.32 1.18 16.50
N SER A 63 1.01 1.28 16.38
CA SER A 63 1.80 2.49 16.64
C SER A 63 1.93 3.42 15.42
N ALA A 64 1.41 3.05 14.25
CA ALA A 64 1.53 3.87 13.04
C ALA A 64 0.95 5.28 13.23
N GLU A 65 1.62 6.28 12.68
CA GLU A 65 1.18 7.68 12.73
C GLU A 65 -0.09 7.89 11.89
N ILE A 66 -0.11 7.31 10.68
CA ILE A 66 -1.21 7.40 9.72
C ILE A 66 -1.39 6.04 9.05
N VAL A 67 -2.64 5.60 8.87
CA VAL A 67 -2.99 4.42 8.07
C VAL A 67 -3.99 4.82 6.99
N LEU A 68 -3.64 4.52 5.74
CA LEU A 68 -4.52 4.67 4.58
C LEU A 68 -5.10 3.30 4.23
N GLU A 69 -6.41 3.22 4.14
CA GLU A 69 -7.14 1.99 3.86
C GLU A 69 -8.01 2.16 2.61
N GLY A 70 -8.07 1.12 1.79
CA GLY A 70 -8.83 1.16 0.56
C GLY A 70 -8.63 -0.08 -0.28
N HIS A 71 -8.77 0.07 -1.59
CA HIS A 71 -8.67 -1.04 -2.54
C HIS A 71 -8.04 -0.61 -3.86
N ILE A 72 -7.49 -1.56 -4.61
CA ILE A 72 -7.29 -1.39 -6.05
C ILE A 72 -8.62 -1.76 -6.73
N PRO A 73 -9.29 -0.83 -7.42
CA PRO A 73 -10.58 -1.10 -8.02
C PRO A 73 -10.42 -1.96 -9.29
N PRO A 74 -11.35 -2.91 -9.53
CA PRO A 74 -11.41 -3.63 -10.78
C PRO A 74 -11.77 -2.65 -11.92
N ALA A 75 -11.38 -2.96 -13.14
CA ALA A 75 -11.79 -2.23 -14.32
C ALA A 75 -12.38 -3.17 -15.36
N SER A 76 -13.39 -2.71 -16.08
CA SER A 76 -13.98 -3.47 -17.19
C SER A 76 -12.95 -3.68 -18.29
N SER A 77 -12.93 -4.86 -18.88
CA SER A 77 -11.95 -5.21 -19.92
C SER A 77 -11.96 -4.18 -21.06
N GLY A 78 -10.78 -3.66 -21.40
CA GLY A 78 -10.61 -2.66 -22.45
C GLY A 78 -11.02 -1.24 -22.05
N TYR A 79 -11.33 -0.97 -20.78
CA TYR A 79 -11.61 0.39 -20.31
C TYR A 79 -10.42 1.32 -20.56
N SER A 80 -10.73 2.54 -21.01
CA SER A 80 -9.80 3.66 -21.10
C SER A 80 -10.54 4.95 -20.79
N GLY A 81 -9.88 5.87 -20.09
CA GLY A 81 -10.47 7.13 -19.67
C GLY A 81 -9.43 8.11 -19.16
N VAL A 82 -9.91 9.14 -18.47
CA VAL A 82 -9.07 10.18 -17.86
C VAL A 82 -9.65 10.50 -16.49
N SER A 83 -8.80 10.66 -15.47
CA SER A 83 -9.23 11.06 -14.13
C SER A 83 -9.72 12.51 -14.11
N GLU A 84 -10.37 12.91 -13.02
CA GLU A 84 -10.80 14.30 -12.80
C GLU A 84 -9.65 15.32 -12.89
N ARG A 85 -8.41 14.88 -12.65
CA ARG A 85 -7.20 15.70 -12.73
C ARG A 85 -6.46 15.59 -14.06
N GLY A 86 -7.05 14.96 -15.07
CA GLY A 86 -6.43 14.84 -16.39
C GLY A 86 -5.44 13.68 -16.52
N VAL A 87 -5.37 12.76 -15.55
CA VAL A 87 -4.42 11.63 -15.62
C VAL A 87 -5.01 10.52 -16.48
N PRO A 88 -4.31 10.03 -17.52
CA PRO A 88 -4.78 8.90 -18.31
C PRO A 88 -5.03 7.65 -17.46
N LEU A 89 -6.15 6.98 -17.70
CA LEU A 89 -6.57 5.76 -17.03
C LEU A 89 -6.80 4.64 -18.06
N LYS A 90 -6.52 3.40 -17.66
CA LYS A 90 -6.90 2.22 -18.45
C LYS A 90 -7.09 0.98 -17.58
N GLU A 91 -7.77 -0.02 -18.12
CA GLU A 91 -7.73 -1.37 -17.58
C GLU A 91 -6.43 -2.07 -17.99
N LYS A 92 -5.80 -2.74 -17.02
CA LYS A 92 -4.68 -3.66 -17.25
C LYS A 92 -4.77 -4.78 -16.21
N GLY A 93 -4.84 -6.03 -16.67
CA GLY A 93 -4.89 -7.20 -15.78
C GLY A 93 -6.15 -7.26 -14.89
N GLY A 94 -7.26 -6.67 -15.35
CA GLY A 94 -8.54 -6.62 -14.64
C GLY A 94 -8.68 -5.49 -13.62
N TYR A 95 -7.66 -4.64 -13.46
CA TYR A 95 -7.66 -3.55 -12.49
C TYR A 95 -7.45 -2.19 -13.15
N LEU A 96 -7.96 -1.14 -12.50
CA LEU A 96 -7.75 0.23 -12.93
C LEU A 96 -6.27 0.61 -12.76
N HIS A 97 -5.68 1.13 -13.81
CA HIS A 97 -4.33 1.67 -13.82
C HIS A 97 -4.34 3.13 -14.23
N ALA A 98 -3.39 3.89 -13.70
CA ALA A 98 -3.09 5.26 -14.09
C ALA A 98 -1.68 5.34 -14.68
N LEU A 99 -1.47 6.32 -15.55
CA LEU A 99 -0.12 6.67 -16.00
C LEU A 99 0.61 7.39 -14.85
N GLU A 100 1.65 6.77 -14.32
CA GLU A 100 2.46 7.24 -13.21
C GLU A 100 3.75 7.89 -13.72
N GLY A 101 4.30 8.81 -12.92
CA GLY A 101 5.55 9.49 -13.23
C GLY A 101 5.43 10.63 -14.27
N PRO A 102 6.57 11.14 -14.75
CA PRO A 102 7.93 10.70 -14.39
C PRO A 102 8.32 11.08 -12.96
N PHE A 103 9.20 10.30 -12.33
CA PHE A 103 9.78 10.60 -11.02
C PHE A 103 11.29 10.38 -11.02
N GLY A 104 12.02 11.21 -10.26
CA GLY A 104 13.44 11.00 -10.00
C GLY A 104 13.63 9.80 -9.06
N ASP A 105 14.60 8.94 -9.33
CA ASP A 105 14.84 7.73 -8.54
C ASP A 105 16.27 7.62 -7.99
N HIS A 106 16.55 6.49 -7.34
CA HIS A 106 17.83 6.18 -6.70
C HIS A 106 19.04 6.14 -7.65
N THR A 107 18.83 6.09 -8.97
CA THR A 107 19.90 6.17 -9.97
C THR A 107 20.37 7.61 -10.23
N GLY A 108 19.61 8.60 -9.74
CA GLY A 108 19.86 10.02 -9.96
C GLY A 108 19.23 10.60 -11.23
N TYR A 109 18.40 9.83 -11.93
CA TYR A 109 17.70 10.23 -13.16
C TYR A 109 16.18 10.11 -13.00
N TYR A 110 15.44 10.71 -13.93
CA TYR A 110 14.00 10.51 -14.05
C TYR A 110 13.70 9.20 -14.78
N ASN A 111 12.77 8.42 -14.26
CA ASN A 111 12.17 7.31 -14.99
C ASN A 111 11.11 7.82 -15.96
N GLU A 112 10.89 7.07 -17.03
CA GLU A 112 9.79 7.30 -17.97
C GLU A 112 8.43 6.99 -17.31
N GLN A 113 7.36 7.51 -17.90
CA GLN A 113 6.00 7.19 -17.45
C GLN A 113 5.64 5.74 -17.75
N ASP A 114 4.94 5.08 -16.82
CA ASP A 114 4.37 3.74 -17.04
C ASP A 114 3.04 3.57 -16.30
N TRP A 115 2.34 2.47 -16.57
CA TRP A 115 1.01 2.16 -16.08
C TRP A 115 1.07 1.31 -14.82
N PHE A 116 0.61 1.88 -13.69
CA PHE A 116 0.55 1.23 -12.39
C PHE A 116 -0.89 1.18 -11.83
N PRO A 117 -1.20 0.21 -10.95
CA PRO A 117 -2.51 0.12 -10.32
C PRO A 117 -2.88 1.38 -9.54
N VAL A 118 -4.15 1.77 -9.60
CA VAL A 118 -4.69 2.86 -8.78
C VAL A 118 -5.04 2.33 -7.39
N PHE A 119 -4.50 2.94 -6.34
CA PHE A 119 -4.99 2.73 -4.97
C PHE A 119 -6.06 3.77 -4.65
N GLU A 120 -7.31 3.33 -4.53
CA GLU A 120 -8.43 4.17 -4.12
C GLU A 120 -8.57 4.14 -2.60
N VAL A 121 -8.21 5.24 -1.94
CA VAL A 121 -8.28 5.38 -0.47
C VAL A 121 -9.71 5.72 -0.07
N SER A 122 -10.32 4.89 0.78
CA SER A 122 -11.67 5.10 1.30
C SER A 122 -11.71 5.48 2.77
N ARG A 123 -10.62 5.27 3.51
CA ARG A 123 -10.50 5.62 4.92
C ARG A 123 -9.07 6.02 5.25
N GLN A 124 -8.92 7.06 6.08
CA GLN A 124 -7.67 7.41 6.74
C GLN A 124 -7.90 7.40 8.25
N THR A 125 -7.05 6.68 8.97
CA THR A 125 -6.97 6.76 10.43
C THR A 125 -5.61 7.31 10.83
N GLN A 126 -5.51 7.99 11.95
CA GLN A 126 -4.27 8.63 12.38
C GLN A 126 -4.27 8.88 13.89
N ARG A 127 -3.07 9.05 14.44
CA ARG A 127 -2.88 9.51 15.82
C ARG A 127 -3.30 10.98 15.97
N THR A 128 -3.53 11.42 17.20
CA THR A 128 -3.64 12.85 17.50
C THR A 128 -2.30 13.51 17.24
N ASN A 129 -2.28 14.59 16.45
CA ASN A 129 -1.07 15.29 16.01
C ASN A 129 -0.06 14.37 15.29
N PRO A 130 -0.46 13.76 14.16
CA PRO A 130 0.36 12.75 13.50
C PRO A 130 1.61 13.36 12.86
N ILE A 131 2.68 12.57 12.78
CA ILE A 131 3.89 12.90 12.03
C ILE A 131 3.85 12.19 10.67
N TYR A 132 4.06 12.95 9.60
CA TYR A 132 4.23 12.38 8.25
C TYR A 132 5.71 12.05 8.02
N HIS A 133 6.02 10.75 7.95
CA HIS A 133 7.36 10.23 7.61
C HIS A 133 7.49 10.10 6.08
N SER A 134 8.47 10.80 5.49
CA SER A 134 8.69 10.90 4.04
C SER A 134 10.15 10.70 3.66
#